data_AF-A0A8H3AMH9-F1
#
_entry.id   AF-A0A8H3AMH9-F1
#
_cell.length_a   1.000
_cell.length_b   1.000
_cell.length_c   1.000
_cell.angle_alpha   90.00
_cell.angle_beta   90.00
_cell.angle_gamma   90.00
#
_symmetry.space_group_name_H-M   'P 1'
#
loop_
_entity.id
_entity.type
_entity.pdbx_description
1 polymer ?
#
loop_
_entity_poly.entity_id
_entity_poly.type
_entity_poly.pdbx_seq_one_letter_code
_entity_poly.pdbx_strand_id
1 'polypeptide(L)'
;MPLMHDVRGVTLGEAGDLALVSYEGNAPPQTWYLNRIPDTRTQEDGPKYQIKLSKTYYPMSQVEFAGTSHFGAYKDTLVLAASKAGEIYIWERSSANLIHTLTVPSKQELTGLAWNPKSTGNKFTIASAMRNGMVNIWTTNASKSQSEKVLNHRQSDADDSGQLALQVSSSGLPRLEVENQPLG
;
A
#
# COMPACT_ATOMS: atom_id res chain seq x y z
N MET A 1 -15.05 -9.22 -14.77
CA MET A 1 -15.81 -7.96 -14.75
C MET A 1 -16.47 -7.88 -13.39
N PRO A 2 -16.22 -6.84 -12.57
CA PRO A 2 -16.92 -6.67 -11.29
C PRO A 2 -18.42 -6.51 -11.54
N LEU A 3 -19.25 -7.27 -10.82
CA LEU A 3 -20.69 -7.06 -10.81
C LEU A 3 -21.02 -6.03 -9.73
N MET A 4 -22.06 -5.22 -9.93
CA MET A 4 -22.41 -4.11 -9.02
C MET A 4 -22.64 -4.57 -7.57
N HIS A 5 -23.06 -5.84 -7.38
CA HIS A 5 -23.28 -6.44 -6.07
C HIS A 5 -22.00 -6.72 -5.25
N ASP A 6 -20.81 -6.62 -5.87
CA ASP A 6 -19.54 -6.89 -5.20
C ASP A 6 -18.92 -5.65 -4.56
N VAL A 7 -19.45 -4.45 -4.87
CA VAL A 7 -18.93 -3.19 -4.30
C VAL A 7 -19.26 -3.16 -2.80
N ARG A 8 -18.22 -3.05 -1.97
CA ARG A 8 -18.35 -2.97 -0.51
C ARG A 8 -18.15 -1.58 0.05
N GLY A 9 -17.44 -0.71 -0.67
CA GLY A 9 -17.19 0.65 -0.19
C GLY A 9 -16.48 1.52 -1.21
N VAL A 10 -16.59 2.83 -0.99
CA VAL A 10 -15.86 3.86 -1.72
C VAL A 10 -15.18 4.76 -0.71
N THR A 11 -13.87 4.92 -0.84
CA THR A 11 -13.03 5.78 0.02
C THR A 11 -12.50 6.93 -0.82
N LEU A 12 -12.69 8.17 -0.37
CA LEU A 12 -12.10 9.34 -1.03
C LEU A 12 -10.63 9.51 -0.64
N GLY A 13 -9.81 9.95 -1.58
CA GLY A 13 -8.45 10.38 -1.30
C GLY A 13 -8.42 11.72 -0.55
N GLU A 14 -7.31 11.99 0.13
CA GLU A 14 -7.10 13.18 0.95
C GLU A 14 -7.36 14.49 0.20
N ALA A 15 -6.93 14.56 -1.07
CA ALA A 15 -7.12 15.72 -1.92
C ALA A 15 -8.52 15.82 -2.56
N GLY A 16 -9.36 14.79 -2.42
CA GLY A 16 -10.71 14.75 -2.96
C GLY A 16 -10.82 14.53 -4.48
N ASP A 17 -9.70 14.30 -5.17
CA ASP A 17 -9.62 14.08 -6.63
C ASP A 17 -9.61 12.60 -7.01
N LEU A 18 -9.62 11.70 -6.01
CA LEU A 18 -9.53 10.26 -6.18
C LEU A 18 -10.60 9.54 -5.37
N ALA A 19 -11.10 8.44 -5.91
CA ALA A 19 -11.95 7.47 -5.23
C ALA A 19 -11.35 6.08 -5.34
N LEU A 20 -11.18 5.39 -4.21
CA LEU A 20 -10.86 3.97 -4.13
C LEU A 20 -12.15 3.18 -3.96
N VAL A 21 -12.47 2.36 -4.97
CA VAL A 21 -13.59 1.43 -4.93
C VAL A 21 -13.07 0.08 -4.44
N SER A 22 -13.68 -0.39 -3.36
CA SER A 22 -13.38 -1.67 -2.73
C SER A 22 -14.44 -2.69 -3.12
N TYR A 23 -14.00 -3.89 -3.49
CA TYR A 23 -14.88 -5.00 -3.83
C TYR A 23 -14.62 -6.18 -2.89
N GLU A 24 -15.63 -7.03 -2.71
CA GLU A 24 -15.47 -8.35 -2.12
C GLU A 24 -15.28 -9.41 -3.20
N GLY A 25 -14.65 -10.52 -2.83
CA GLY A 25 -14.52 -11.68 -3.70
C GLY A 25 -13.33 -11.52 -4.64
N ASN A 26 -13.48 -11.95 -5.88
CA ASN A 26 -12.35 -12.02 -6.82
C ASN A 26 -12.07 -10.69 -7.54
N ALA A 27 -12.83 -9.63 -7.28
CA ALA A 27 -12.66 -8.35 -7.92
C ALA A 27 -11.56 -7.53 -7.20
N PRO A 28 -10.50 -7.10 -7.91
CA PRO A 28 -9.45 -6.28 -7.32
C PRO A 28 -9.94 -4.86 -7.00
N PRO A 29 -9.34 -4.19 -6.00
CA PRO A 29 -9.58 -2.78 -5.73
C PRO A 29 -9.25 -1.90 -6.95
N GLN A 30 -9.95 -0.78 -7.08
CA GLN A 30 -9.76 0.16 -8.20
C GLN A 30 -9.70 1.60 -7.73
N THR A 31 -8.78 2.38 -8.28
CA THR A 31 -8.75 3.84 -8.08
C THR A 31 -9.27 4.56 -9.30
N TRP A 32 -10.09 5.58 -9.08
CA TRP A 32 -10.76 6.40 -10.09
C TRP A 32 -10.44 7.88 -9.83
N TYR A 33 -10.20 8.64 -10.91
CA TYR A 33 -10.15 10.11 -10.84
C TYR A 33 -11.55 10.70 -10.77
N LEU A 34 -11.72 11.72 -9.95
CA LEU A 34 -12.91 12.55 -9.81
C LEU A 34 -12.61 13.94 -10.36
N ASN A 35 -12.85 14.15 -11.64
CA ASN A 35 -12.58 15.43 -12.30
C ASN A 35 -13.84 16.29 -12.29
N ARG A 36 -13.83 17.41 -11.56
CA ARG A 36 -14.93 18.37 -11.66
C ARG A 36 -14.95 18.99 -13.05
N ILE A 37 -16.11 18.93 -13.71
CA ILE A 37 -16.31 19.60 -15.00
C ILE A 37 -16.59 21.08 -14.70
N PRO A 38 -15.79 22.02 -15.23
CA PRO A 38 -16.04 23.45 -15.04
C PRO A 38 -17.43 23.82 -15.58
N ASP A 39 -18.22 24.53 -14.77
CA ASP A 39 -19.54 25.01 -15.18
C ASP A 39 -19.40 25.98 -16.35
N THR A 40 -19.87 25.56 -17.52
CA THR A 40 -19.78 26.37 -18.75
C THR A 40 -21.10 27.03 -19.12
N ARG A 41 -22.23 26.72 -18.46
CA ARG A 41 -23.49 27.48 -18.59
C ARG A 41 -24.55 27.09 -17.55
N THR A 42 -25.13 28.14 -16.94
CA THR A 42 -26.38 28.21 -16.15
C THR A 42 -26.54 27.25 -14.95
N GLN A 43 -26.64 27.85 -13.75
CA GLN A 43 -26.82 27.24 -12.42
C GLN A 43 -28.17 26.49 -12.25
N GLU A 44 -28.48 25.51 -13.09
CA GLU A 44 -29.68 24.66 -12.91
C GLU A 44 -29.33 23.24 -12.49
N ASP A 45 -28.21 22.70 -12.97
CA ASP A 45 -27.64 21.45 -12.47
C ASP A 45 -26.49 21.77 -11.50
N GLY A 46 -26.44 21.09 -10.36
CA GLY A 46 -25.31 21.18 -9.42
C GLY A 46 -23.96 20.76 -10.06
N PRO A 47 -22.86 20.79 -9.28
CA PRO A 47 -21.53 20.53 -9.82
C PRO A 47 -21.45 19.14 -10.46
N LYS A 48 -21.03 19.10 -11.74
CA LYS A 48 -20.86 17.87 -12.50
C LYS A 48 -19.43 17.33 -12.36
N TYR A 49 -19.31 16.01 -12.27
CA TYR A 49 -18.03 15.31 -12.19
C TYR A 49 -17.92 14.26 -13.29
N GLN A 50 -16.73 14.15 -13.87
CA GLN A 50 -16.33 13.05 -14.72
C GLN A 50 -15.52 12.07 -13.88
N ILE A 51 -15.93 10.80 -13.89
CA ILE A 51 -15.17 9.71 -13.29
C ILE A 51 -14.34 8.99 -14.36
N LYS A 52 -13.08 8.70 -14.07
CA LYS A 52 -12.19 7.96 -14.98
C LYS A 52 -11.40 6.91 -14.21
N LEU A 53 -11.48 5.64 -14.64
CA LEU A 53 -10.64 4.59 -14.07
C LEU A 53 -9.16 4.96 -14.23
N SER A 54 -8.43 4.94 -13.12
CA SER A 54 -7.00 5.21 -13.07
C SER A 54 -6.20 3.92 -13.02
N LYS A 55 -6.48 3.08 -12.02
CA LYS A 55 -5.72 1.86 -11.73
C LYS A 55 -6.61 0.74 -11.20
N THR A 56 -6.18 -0.48 -11.47
CA THR A 56 -6.71 -1.72 -10.91
C THR A 56 -5.57 -2.48 -10.25
N TYR A 57 -5.74 -2.90 -9.00
CA TYR A 57 -4.65 -3.44 -8.18
C TYR A 57 -4.71 -4.96 -8.11
N TYR A 58 -3.90 -5.62 -8.96
CA TYR A 58 -3.88 -7.08 -9.04
C TYR A 58 -2.86 -7.70 -8.08
N PRO A 59 -3.23 -8.76 -7.34
CA PRO A 59 -2.28 -9.62 -6.65
C PRO A 59 -1.54 -10.54 -7.64
N MET A 60 -0.44 -11.15 -7.20
CA MET A 60 0.35 -12.08 -8.04
C MET A 60 -0.38 -13.40 -8.35
N SER A 61 -1.30 -13.80 -7.49
CA SER A 61 -2.18 -14.97 -7.65
C SER A 61 -3.63 -14.56 -7.44
N GLN A 62 -4.59 -15.42 -7.80
CA GLN A 62 -6.00 -15.14 -7.52
C GLN A 62 -6.24 -15.05 -6.01
N VAL A 63 -6.98 -14.04 -5.59
CA VAL A 63 -7.25 -13.72 -4.17
C VAL A 63 -8.74 -13.45 -4.02
N GLU A 64 -9.30 -13.93 -2.91
CA GLU A 64 -10.62 -13.53 -2.45
C GLU A 64 -10.49 -12.37 -1.45
N PHE A 65 -10.83 -11.17 -1.88
CA PHE A 65 -10.78 -9.97 -1.07
C PHE A 65 -11.89 -9.94 -0.03
N ALA A 66 -11.56 -9.46 1.17
CA ALA A 66 -12.48 -9.33 2.30
C ALA A 66 -13.46 -8.16 2.16
N GLY A 67 -13.24 -7.25 1.19
CA GLY A 67 -14.17 -6.16 0.89
C GLY A 67 -13.68 -4.76 1.26
N THR A 68 -12.76 -4.60 2.20
CA THR A 68 -12.25 -3.29 2.61
C THR A 68 -10.89 -2.99 1.99
N SER A 69 -10.77 -1.84 1.32
CA SER A 69 -9.50 -1.29 0.87
C SER A 69 -9.33 0.14 1.33
N HIS A 70 -8.08 0.55 1.55
CA HIS A 70 -7.74 1.87 2.07
C HIS A 70 -6.62 2.49 1.23
N PHE A 71 -6.68 3.81 1.03
CA PHE A 71 -5.46 4.56 0.77
C PHE A 71 -4.57 4.52 2.01
N GLY A 72 -3.26 4.66 1.81
CA GLY A 72 -2.29 4.65 2.89
C GLY A 72 -1.04 5.46 2.57
N ALA A 73 -0.23 5.66 3.61
CA ALA A 73 0.97 6.49 3.61
C ALA A 73 0.71 7.96 3.25
N TYR A 74 1.77 8.76 3.20
CA TYR A 74 1.67 10.18 2.90
C TYR A 74 1.09 10.41 1.50
N LYS A 75 0.10 11.32 1.38
CA LYS A 75 -0.59 11.66 0.13
C LYS A 75 -1.15 10.45 -0.64
N ASP A 76 -1.68 9.47 0.09
CA ASP A 76 -2.29 8.28 -0.47
C ASP A 76 -1.37 7.55 -1.47
N THR A 77 -0.07 7.50 -1.18
CA THR A 77 0.92 6.89 -2.09
C THR A 77 0.79 5.36 -2.15
N LEU A 78 0.11 4.75 -1.17
CA LEU A 78 -0.15 3.32 -1.13
C LEU A 78 -1.65 3.00 -1.21
N VAL A 79 -1.95 1.79 -1.68
CA VAL A 79 -3.27 1.16 -1.57
C VAL A 79 -3.12 -0.14 -0.79
N LEU A 80 -4.02 -0.38 0.14
CA LEU A 80 -4.05 -1.55 1.03
C LEU A 80 -5.35 -2.32 0.81
N ALA A 81 -5.27 -3.65 0.73
CA ALA A 81 -6.45 -4.51 0.76
C ALA A 81 -6.16 -5.83 1.49
N ALA A 82 -7.18 -6.40 2.12
CA ALA A 82 -7.10 -7.67 2.84
C ALA A 82 -7.75 -8.81 2.05
N SER A 83 -7.16 -10.00 2.08
CA SER A 83 -7.86 -11.24 1.68
C SER A 83 -8.67 -11.83 2.82
N LYS A 84 -9.66 -12.66 2.48
CA LYS A 84 -10.37 -13.50 3.46
C LYS A 84 -9.45 -14.52 4.14
N ALA A 85 -8.34 -14.89 3.51
CA ALA A 85 -7.31 -15.76 4.09
C ALA A 85 -6.41 -15.04 5.11
N GLY A 86 -6.57 -13.72 5.26
CA GLY A 86 -5.88 -12.91 6.26
C GLY A 86 -4.56 -12.30 5.79
N GLU A 87 -4.31 -12.28 4.49
CA GLU A 87 -3.16 -11.61 3.89
C GLU A 87 -3.49 -10.14 3.65
N ILE A 88 -2.49 -9.27 3.76
CA ILE A 88 -2.62 -7.83 3.46
C ILE A 88 -1.71 -7.51 2.28
N TYR A 89 -2.30 -6.97 1.22
CA TYR A 89 -1.58 -6.56 0.02
C TYR A 89 -1.38 -5.06 0.03
N ILE A 90 -0.19 -4.64 -0.37
CA ILE A 90 0.25 -3.25 -0.40
C ILE A 90 0.77 -2.94 -1.79
N TRP A 91 0.10 -2.05 -2.50
CA TRP A 91 0.53 -1.57 -3.81
C TRP A 91 1.00 -0.12 -3.76
N GLU A 92 1.91 0.22 -4.65
CA GLU A 92 2.18 1.61 -5.01
C GLU A 92 1.00 2.13 -5.83
N ARG A 93 0.35 3.22 -5.38
CA ARG A 93 -0.88 3.73 -6.01
C ARG A 93 -0.65 4.14 -7.46
N SER A 94 0.47 4.82 -7.75
CA SER A 94 0.77 5.44 -9.05
C SER A 94 1.08 4.41 -10.15
N SER A 95 1.81 3.35 -9.82
CA SER A 95 2.20 2.30 -10.77
C SER A 95 1.22 1.13 -10.78
N ALA A 96 0.54 0.88 -9.66
CA ALA A 96 -0.17 -0.37 -9.34
C ALA A 96 0.75 -1.60 -9.17
N ASN A 97 2.03 -1.37 -8.89
CA ASN A 97 2.96 -2.43 -8.55
C ASN A 97 2.68 -2.94 -7.13
N LEU A 98 2.57 -4.27 -6.98
CA LEU A 98 2.50 -4.90 -5.67
C LEU A 98 3.89 -4.78 -5.02
N ILE A 99 3.97 -4.07 -3.89
CA ILE A 99 5.21 -3.85 -3.16
C ILE A 99 5.40 -4.97 -2.13
N HIS A 100 4.36 -5.24 -1.35
CA HIS A 100 4.41 -6.20 -0.25
C HIS A 100 3.12 -7.01 -0.14
N THR A 101 3.29 -8.26 0.28
CA THR A 101 2.23 -9.09 0.84
C THR A 101 2.64 -9.42 2.26
N LEU A 102 1.82 -9.01 3.21
CA LEU A 102 2.02 -9.29 4.62
C LEU A 102 1.17 -10.49 5.01
N THR A 103 1.81 -11.45 5.63
CA THR A 103 1.18 -12.67 6.11
C THR A 103 1.40 -12.79 7.61
N VAL A 104 0.37 -13.23 8.31
CA VAL A 104 0.44 -13.61 9.71
C VAL A 104 0.49 -15.14 9.80
N PRO A 105 1.23 -15.75 10.75
CA PRO A 105 1.31 -17.20 10.88
C PRO A 105 -0.05 -17.89 11.07
N SER A 106 -1.03 -17.15 11.58
CA SER A 106 -2.40 -17.60 11.80
C SER A 106 -3.28 -17.36 10.57
N LYS A 107 -3.79 -18.43 9.95
CA LYS A 107 -4.74 -18.36 8.81
C LYS A 107 -6.18 -17.97 9.23
N GLN A 108 -6.31 -16.95 10.07
CA GLN A 108 -7.62 -16.47 10.52
C GLN A 108 -8.01 -15.23 9.72
N GLU A 109 -9.32 -15.09 9.51
CA GLU A 109 -9.89 -13.93 8.84
C GLU A 109 -9.60 -12.64 9.61
N LEU A 110 -9.30 -11.58 8.86
CA LEU A 110 -9.15 -10.23 9.41
C LEU A 110 -10.52 -9.63 9.65
N THR A 111 -10.74 -9.12 10.86
CA THR A 111 -11.96 -8.42 11.26
C THR A 111 -11.81 -6.90 11.15
N GLY A 112 -10.58 -6.41 11.01
CA GLY A 112 -10.30 -4.99 10.83
C GLY A 112 -8.91 -4.74 10.25
N LEU A 113 -8.79 -3.65 9.48
CA LEU A 113 -7.55 -3.15 8.93
C LEU A 113 -7.56 -1.63 9.07
N ALA A 114 -6.51 -1.08 9.68
CA ALA A 114 -6.33 0.34 9.90
C ALA A 114 -4.88 0.76 9.65
N TRP A 115 -4.66 2.05 9.46
CA TRP A 115 -3.35 2.64 9.29
C TRP A 115 -3.30 4.03 9.94
N ASN A 116 -2.09 4.52 10.23
CA ASN A 116 -1.91 5.84 10.83
C ASN A 116 -1.67 6.93 9.77
N PRO A 117 -2.64 7.84 9.49
CA PRO A 117 -2.47 8.91 8.51
C PRO A 117 -1.61 10.07 8.98
N LYS A 118 -1.41 10.21 10.30
CA LYS A 118 -0.65 11.32 10.88
C LYS A 118 0.82 10.99 11.13
N SER A 119 1.31 9.89 10.57
CA SER A 119 2.68 9.48 10.77
C SER A 119 3.64 10.51 10.15
N THR A 120 4.48 11.12 10.98
CA THR A 120 5.44 12.14 10.57
C THR A 120 6.74 11.49 10.08
N GLY A 121 7.28 11.95 8.95
CA GLY A 121 8.48 11.38 8.32
C GLY A 121 8.18 10.15 7.46
N ASN A 122 9.20 9.33 7.17
CA ASN A 122 9.05 8.11 6.34
C ASN A 122 8.50 6.90 7.11
N LYS A 123 7.83 7.14 8.25
CA LYS A 123 7.23 6.07 9.06
C LYS A 123 5.83 5.79 8.55
N PHE A 124 5.52 4.53 8.27
CA PHE A 124 4.19 4.07 7.92
C PHE A 124 3.84 2.93 8.87
N THR A 125 2.68 3.00 9.50
CA THR A 125 2.22 2.00 10.47
C THR A 125 0.83 1.53 10.10
N ILE A 126 0.65 0.21 10.07
CA ILE A 126 -0.64 -0.46 9.87
C ILE A 126 -0.94 -1.37 11.05
N ALA A 127 -2.22 -1.56 11.31
CA ALA A 127 -2.74 -2.46 12.32
C ALA A 127 -3.80 -3.36 11.69
N SER A 128 -3.79 -4.64 12.04
CA SER A 128 -4.87 -5.55 11.69
C SER A 128 -5.39 -6.28 12.91
N ALA A 129 -6.71 -6.46 12.95
CA ALA A 129 -7.40 -7.24 13.98
C ALA A 129 -7.87 -8.57 13.39
N MET A 130 -7.76 -9.63 14.18
CA MET A 130 -8.10 -10.99 13.79
C MET A 130 -9.28 -11.52 14.59
N ARG A 131 -10.02 -12.47 14.02
CA ARG A 131 -11.19 -13.10 14.67
C ARG A 131 -10.90 -13.72 16.05
N ASN A 132 -9.67 -14.17 16.29
CA ASN A 132 -9.22 -14.73 17.56
C ASN A 132 -8.82 -13.67 18.60
N GLY A 133 -9.02 -12.38 18.32
CA GLY A 133 -8.66 -11.27 19.20
C GLY A 133 -7.21 -10.80 19.09
N MET A 134 -6.39 -11.42 18.23
CA MET A 134 -5.01 -10.94 18.00
C MET A 134 -5.01 -9.63 17.21
N VAL A 135 -4.08 -8.74 17.57
CA VAL A 135 -3.76 -7.53 16.81
C VAL A 135 -2.31 -7.59 16.36
N ASN A 136 -2.08 -7.38 15.06
CA ASN A 136 -0.75 -7.34 14.49
C ASN A 136 -0.46 -5.89 14.06
N ILE A 137 0.73 -5.41 14.41
CA ILE A 137 1.20 -4.09 14.02
C ILE A 137 2.41 -4.23 13.13
N TRP A 138 2.39 -3.54 11.99
CA TRP A 138 3.57 -3.40 11.13
C TRP A 138 4.00 -1.95 11.06
N THR A 139 5.30 -1.69 11.15
CA THR A 139 5.87 -0.36 10.96
C THR A 139 7.07 -0.39 10.01
N THR A 140 7.24 0.67 9.22
CA THR A 140 8.51 0.88 8.52
C THR A 140 9.57 1.33 9.52
N ASN A 141 10.76 0.74 9.41
CA ASN A 141 11.93 1.25 10.12
C ASN A 141 12.43 2.51 9.41
N ALA A 142 12.69 3.57 10.18
CA ALA A 142 13.44 4.70 9.66
C ALA A 142 14.81 4.16 9.23
N SER A 143 15.17 4.30 7.96
CA SER A 143 16.52 4.00 7.51
C SER A 143 17.47 4.82 8.39
N LYS A 144 18.28 4.16 9.23
CA LYS A 144 19.52 4.79 9.69
C LYS A 144 20.31 5.05 8.42
N SER A 145 20.31 6.29 7.92
CA SER A 145 21.26 6.70 6.88
C SER A 145 22.62 6.23 7.36
N GLN A 146 23.27 5.32 6.62
CA GLN A 146 24.65 4.96 6.87
C GLN A 146 25.51 6.17 6.52
N SER A 147 25.59 7.12 7.45
CA SER A 147 26.67 8.07 7.54
C SER A 147 27.78 7.42 8.38
N GLU A 148 28.42 6.38 7.85
CA GLU A 148 29.69 5.91 8.41
C GLU A 148 30.83 6.16 7.41
N LYS A 149 31.64 7.14 7.82
CA LYS A 149 32.96 7.49 7.32
C LYS A 149 33.76 6.27 6.84
N VAL A 150 34.25 6.32 5.61
CA VAL A 150 35.61 5.86 5.30
C VAL A 150 36.37 7.00 4.66
N LEU A 151 36.81 7.93 5.52
CA LEU A 151 38.00 8.72 5.27
C LEU A 151 39.20 7.87 5.68
N ASN A 152 40.14 7.71 4.75
CA ASN A 152 41.52 7.22 4.88
C ASN A 152 41.75 5.69 4.93
N HIS A 153 42.31 5.13 3.86
CA HIS A 153 43.78 4.94 3.79
C HIS A 153 44.28 4.82 2.33
N ARG A 154 45.44 5.43 2.10
CA ARG A 154 46.18 5.48 0.83
C ARG A 154 46.90 4.14 0.57
N GLN A 155 46.75 3.65 -0.66
CA GLN A 155 47.79 3.17 -1.59
C GLN A 155 48.71 1.99 -1.19
N SER A 156 48.59 0.87 -1.91
CA SER A 156 49.71 0.10 -2.46
C SER A 156 49.26 -0.81 -3.60
N ASP A 157 50.08 -0.89 -4.64
CA ASP A 157 49.88 -1.51 -5.95
C ASP A 157 49.80 -3.06 -5.96
N ALA A 158 49.36 -3.55 -7.14
CA ALA A 158 49.68 -4.81 -7.82
C ALA A 158 48.68 -6.01 -7.75
N ASP A 159 48.26 -6.36 -8.97
CA ASP A 159 47.98 -7.68 -9.56
C ASP A 159 46.74 -8.52 -9.19
N ASP A 160 45.94 -8.70 -10.25
CA ASP A 160 45.45 -9.95 -10.82
C ASP A 160 44.10 -10.54 -10.35
N SER A 161 43.29 -10.85 -11.37
CA SER A 161 42.18 -11.80 -11.40
C SER A 161 41.01 -11.65 -10.42
N GLY A 162 39.87 -11.08 -10.89
CA GLY A 162 38.62 -11.18 -10.14
C GLY A 162 37.38 -10.56 -10.79
N GLN A 163 36.54 -11.42 -11.36
CA GLN A 163 35.09 -11.29 -11.58
C GLN A 163 34.45 -9.89 -11.55
N LEU A 164 33.94 -9.44 -12.71
CA LEU A 164 32.95 -8.37 -12.80
C LEU A 164 31.59 -8.89 -12.28
N ALA A 165 31.36 -8.78 -10.98
CA ALA A 165 30.00 -8.85 -10.44
C ALA A 165 29.30 -7.51 -10.73
N LEU A 166 28.38 -7.51 -11.69
CA LEU A 166 27.39 -6.45 -11.87
C LEU A 166 26.52 -6.40 -10.60
N GLN A 167 26.91 -5.54 -9.67
CA GLN A 167 26.12 -5.28 -8.47
C GLN A 167 24.91 -4.45 -8.90
N VAL A 168 23.80 -5.14 -9.18
CA VAL A 168 22.50 -4.51 -9.40
C VAL A 168 22.10 -3.88 -8.06
N SER A 169 22.17 -2.55 -8.02
CA SER A 169 21.63 -1.72 -6.95
C SER A 169 20.14 -2.05 -6.77
N SER A 170 19.80 -2.86 -5.77
CA SER A 170 18.41 -3.06 -5.37
C SER A 170 17.89 -1.79 -4.70
N SER A 171 16.78 -1.29 -5.22
CA SER A 171 16.07 -0.10 -4.76
C SER A 171 15.75 -0.18 -3.27
N GLY A 172 16.19 0.83 -2.51
CA GLY A 172 16.00 0.94 -1.07
C GLY A 172 14.56 1.25 -0.68
N LEU A 173 13.68 0.25 -0.70
CA LEU A 173 12.36 0.33 -0.08
C LEU A 173 12.46 -0.04 1.42
N PRO A 174 11.79 0.71 2.31
CA PRO A 174 11.81 0.43 3.74
C PRO A 174 11.15 -0.91 4.07
N ARG A 175 11.82 -1.73 4.88
CA ARG A 175 11.32 -3.04 5.34
C ARG A 175 10.29 -2.85 6.47
N LEU A 176 9.17 -3.58 6.39
CA LEU A 176 8.14 -3.65 7.43
C LEU A 176 8.45 -4.80 8.42
N GLU A 177 8.41 -4.53 9.73
CA GLU A 177 8.56 -5.54 10.79
C GLU A 177 7.24 -5.73 11.56
N VAL A 178 7.01 -6.94 12.06
CA VAL A 178 5.81 -7.34 12.82
C VAL A 178 6.09 -7.28 14.32
N GLU A 179 5.27 -6.56 15.08
CA GLU A 179 5.20 -6.68 16.52
C GLU A 179 3.84 -7.26 16.92
N ASN A 180 3.84 -8.36 17.67
CA ASN A 180 2.64 -9.01 18.19
C ASN A 180 2.38 -8.52 19.62
N GLN A 181 1.23 -7.92 19.89
CA GLN A 181 0.82 -7.55 21.24
C GLN A 181 -0.40 -8.39 21.69
N PRO A 182 -0.30 -9.18 22.77
CA PRO A 182 -1.46 -9.82 23.38
C PRO A 182 -2.31 -8.78 24.13
N LEU A 183 -3.63 -8.89 24.03
CA LEU A 183 -4.55 -8.17 24.91
C LEU A 183 -4.51 -8.86 26.29
N GLY A 184 -4.12 -8.10 27.31
CA GLY A 184 -4.13 -8.53 28.71
C GLY A 184 -5.52 -8.68 29.31
#